data_AF-A0A1H3DGK6-F1
#
_entry.id   AF-A0A1H3DGK6-F1
#
_cell.length_a   1.000
_cell.length_b   1.000
_cell.length_c   1.000
_cell.angle_alpha   90.00
_cell.angle_beta   90.00
_cell.angle_gamma   90.00
#
_symmetry.space_group_name_H-M   'P 1'
#
loop_
_entity.id
_entity.type
_entity.pdbx_description
1 polymer ?
#
loop_
_entity_poly.entity_id
_entity_poly.type
_entity_poly.pdbx_seq_one_letter_code
_entity_poly.pdbx_strand_id
1 'polypeptide(L)'
;MIHILIDYESIQPRHLENWADQDTHVTVFVGAHQNRLPFDLVAAMQALGARARYVKIGRAGKNALDFHLAFHLGELVARNPEATYRIVSKDGGFDALIADLQARGLAVERLRVEPLPTTPTETTEVILHRNQA
;
A
#
# COMPACT_ATOMS: atom_id res chain seq x y z
N MET A 1 -12.02 -0.47 3.26
CA MET A 1 -10.90 -1.39 3.02
C MET A 1 -9.87 -0.73 2.14
N ILE A 2 -8.60 -0.80 2.53
CA ILE A 2 -7.48 -0.20 1.79
C ILE A 2 -6.52 -1.31 1.37
N HIS A 3 -6.18 -1.35 0.09
CA HIS A 3 -5.17 -2.25 -0.46
C HIS A 3 -3.95 -1.47 -0.91
N ILE A 4 -2.79 -1.95 -0.49
CA ILE A 4 -1.51 -1.30 -0.71
C ILE A 4 -0.62 -2.28 -1.46
N LEU A 5 -0.23 -1.89 -2.66
CA LEU A 5 0.58 -2.69 -3.58
C LEU A 5 1.95 -2.04 -3.70
N ILE A 6 2.95 -2.66 -3.09
CA ILE A 6 4.29 -2.11 -2.99
C ILE A 6 5.19 -2.73 -4.05
N ASP A 7 5.71 -1.89 -4.93
CA ASP A 7 6.82 -2.22 -5.80
C ASP A 7 8.12 -2.08 -4.99
N TYR A 8 8.64 -3.22 -4.55
CA TYR A 8 9.82 -3.27 -3.68
C TYR A 8 11.14 -3.02 -4.40
N GLU A 9 11.15 -3.04 -5.75
CA GLU A 9 12.34 -2.63 -6.51
C GLU A 9 12.45 -1.09 -6.52
N SER A 10 11.32 -0.41 -6.56
CA SER A 10 11.23 1.05 -6.66
C SER A 10 11.28 1.76 -5.31
N ILE A 11 10.57 1.24 -4.31
CA ILE A 11 10.47 1.81 -2.96
C ILE A 11 10.62 0.71 -1.91
N GLN A 12 11.53 0.93 -0.97
CA GLN A 12 11.71 0.07 0.20
C GLN A 12 11.26 0.86 1.44
N PRO A 13 9.99 0.68 1.89
CA PRO A 13 9.45 1.40 3.03
C PRO A 13 10.25 1.08 4.29
N ARG A 14 10.43 2.09 5.15
CA ARG A 14 11.15 1.95 6.42
C ARG A 14 10.19 1.80 7.59
N HIS A 15 8.96 2.29 7.44
CA HIS A 15 7.99 2.44 8.53
C HIS A 15 6.63 1.84 8.16
N LEU A 16 6.62 0.56 7.75
CA LEU A 16 5.40 -0.16 7.35
C LEU A 16 4.36 -0.23 8.47
N GLU A 17 4.78 -0.09 9.72
CA GLU A 17 3.92 0.08 10.89
C GLU A 17 2.95 1.26 10.77
N ASN A 18 3.30 2.31 10.02
CA ASN A 18 2.43 3.48 9.80
C ASN A 18 1.18 3.13 8.96
N TRP A 19 1.15 1.93 8.38
CA TRP A 19 0.12 1.45 7.47
C TRP A 19 -0.77 0.40 8.17
N ALA A 20 -0.53 0.15 9.46
CA ALA A 20 -1.13 -0.94 10.23
C ALA A 20 -2.54 -0.65 10.76
N ASP A 21 -3.29 0.28 10.16
CA ASP A 21 -4.71 0.47 10.47
C ASP A 21 -5.52 -0.81 10.19
N GLN A 22 -6.56 -1.10 11.00
CA GLN A 22 -7.28 -2.38 11.05
C GLN A 22 -7.89 -2.83 9.71
N ASP A 23 -8.12 -1.91 8.78
CA ASP A 23 -8.74 -2.19 7.48
C ASP A 23 -7.74 -2.14 6.29
N THR A 24 -6.44 -2.13 6.58
CA THR A 24 -5.38 -2.07 5.56
C THR A 24 -4.77 -3.45 5.26
N HIS A 25 -4.67 -3.75 3.96
CA HIS A 25 -4.02 -4.95 3.42
C HIS A 25 -2.80 -4.56 2.59
N VAL A 26 -1.67 -5.21 2.83
CA VAL A 26 -0.39 -4.91 2.19
C VAL A 26 0.09 -6.10 1.36
N THR A 27 0.38 -5.85 0.08
CA THR A 27 1.05 -6.79 -0.81
C THR A 27 2.39 -6.20 -1.26
N VAL A 28 3.49 -6.88 -0.91
CA VAL A 28 4.83 -6.48 -1.35
C VAL A 28 5.26 -7.35 -2.52
N PHE A 29 5.46 -6.74 -3.68
CA PHE A 29 5.96 -7.38 -4.88
C PHE A 29 7.49 -7.35 -4.86
N VAL A 30 8.12 -8.52 -4.92
CA VAL A 30 9.56 -8.70 -4.77
C VAL A 30 10.15 -9.17 -6.09
N GLY A 31 11.13 -8.43 -6.60
CA GLY A 31 11.81 -8.71 -7.86
C GLY A 31 12.55 -10.04 -7.87
N ALA A 32 12.73 -10.65 -9.05
CA ALA A 32 13.30 -11.99 -9.17
C ALA A 32 14.70 -12.14 -8.54
N HIS A 33 15.50 -11.09 -8.56
CA HIS A 33 16.86 -11.09 -7.99
C HIS A 33 16.93 -10.71 -6.51
N GLN A 34 15.84 -10.20 -5.90
CA GLN A 34 15.80 -9.81 -4.48
C GLN A 34 15.60 -11.04 -3.58
N ASN A 35 16.70 -11.70 -3.20
CA ASN A 35 16.67 -12.96 -2.44
C ASN A 35 16.75 -12.78 -0.91
N ARG A 36 16.79 -11.54 -0.44
CA ARG A 36 16.87 -11.18 0.97
C ARG A 36 15.96 -9.99 1.21
N LEU A 37 15.31 -9.98 2.37
CA LEU A 37 14.52 -8.86 2.85
C LEU A 37 15.10 -8.40 4.20
N PRO A 38 15.12 -7.08 4.48
CA PRO A 38 15.48 -6.57 5.80
C PRO A 38 14.59 -7.16 6.89
N PHE A 39 15.15 -7.40 8.07
CA PHE A 39 14.40 -7.96 9.20
C PHE A 39 13.21 -7.08 9.58
N ASP A 40 13.39 -5.76 9.61
CA ASP A 40 12.34 -4.80 10.00
C ASP A 40 11.11 -4.88 9.08
N LEU A 41 11.33 -5.03 7.76
CA LEU A 41 10.26 -5.27 6.79
C LEU A 41 9.51 -6.57 7.10
N VAL A 42 10.24 -7.64 7.40
CA VAL A 42 9.65 -8.94 7.72
C VAL A 42 8.84 -8.88 9.01
N ALA A 43 9.38 -8.25 10.06
CA ALA A 43 8.70 -8.06 11.33
C ALA A 43 7.40 -7.25 11.17
N ALA A 44 7.45 -6.14 10.43
CA ALA A 44 6.28 -5.31 10.17
C ALA A 44 5.19 -6.07 9.38
N MET A 45 5.58 -6.81 8.34
CA MET A 45 4.64 -7.62 7.57
C MET A 45 4.05 -8.77 8.41
N GLN A 46 4.83 -9.39 9.29
CA GLN A 46 4.31 -10.42 10.21
C GLN A 46 3.29 -9.83 11.22
N ALA A 47 3.51 -8.62 11.72
CA ALA A 47 2.60 -7.96 12.64
C ALA A 47 1.21 -7.68 12.02
N LEU A 48 1.14 -7.50 10.70
CA LEU A 48 -0.12 -7.34 9.96
C LEU A 48 -0.93 -8.65 9.84
N GLY A 49 -0.32 -9.80 10.12
CA GLY A 49 -0.96 -11.11 10.07
C GLY A 49 -1.51 -11.45 8.67
N ALA A 50 -2.76 -11.92 8.62
CA ALA A 50 -3.42 -12.32 7.37
C ALA A 50 -3.60 -11.18 6.35
N ARG A 51 -3.37 -9.92 6.77
CA ARG A 51 -3.51 -8.74 5.92
C ARG A 51 -2.24 -8.41 5.13
N ALA A 52 -1.16 -9.15 5.36
CA ALA A 52 0.11 -8.96 4.67
C ALA A 52 0.49 -10.18 3.85
N ARG A 53 1.01 -9.93 2.64
CA ARG A 53 1.55 -10.99 1.78
C ARG A 53 2.70 -10.52 0.92
N TYR A 54 3.60 -11.44 0.61
CA TYR A 54 4.66 -11.24 -0.39
C TYR A 54 4.29 -11.91 -1.70
N VAL A 55 4.60 -11.26 -2.83
CA VAL A 55 4.51 -11.83 -4.16
C VAL A 55 5.89 -11.77 -4.80
N LYS A 56 6.62 -12.88 -4.78
CA LYS A 56 7.94 -12.99 -5.41
C LYS A 56 7.77 -13.29 -6.90
N ILE A 57 8.38 -12.47 -7.74
CA ILE A 57 8.40 -12.70 -9.18
C ILE A 57 9.43 -13.78 -9.51
N GLY A 58 9.00 -14.82 -10.24
CA GLY A 58 9.83 -16.00 -10.49
C GLY A 58 10.86 -15.84 -11.61
N ARG A 59 10.62 -14.94 -12.57
CA ARG A 59 11.54 -14.67 -13.70
C ARG A 59 11.81 -13.18 -13.81
N ALA A 60 13.08 -12.85 -14.06
CA ALA A 60 13.45 -11.50 -14.41
C ALA A 60 13.01 -11.18 -15.84
N GLY A 61 12.66 -9.93 -16.07
CA GLY A 61 12.27 -9.41 -17.36
C GLY A 61 12.03 -7.92 -17.24
N LYS A 62 12.17 -7.19 -18.34
CA LYS A 62 11.87 -5.76 -18.37
C LYS A 62 10.41 -5.57 -17.93
N ASN A 63 10.20 -4.74 -16.90
CA ASN A 63 8.88 -4.41 -16.32
C ASN A 63 8.09 -5.63 -15.79
N ALA A 64 8.78 -6.76 -15.51
CA ALA A 64 8.08 -7.97 -15.07
C ALA A 64 7.33 -7.74 -13.75
N LEU A 65 7.93 -7.04 -12.80
CA LEU A 65 7.28 -6.71 -11.54
C LEU A 65 6.02 -5.85 -11.77
N ASP A 66 6.13 -4.82 -12.62
CA ASP A 66 5.04 -3.90 -12.91
C ASP A 66 3.83 -4.61 -13.51
N PHE A 67 4.05 -5.54 -14.45
CA PHE A 67 2.98 -6.34 -15.03
C PHE A 67 2.30 -7.24 -14.00
N HIS A 68 3.08 -7.86 -13.11
CA HIS A 68 2.52 -8.68 -12.04
C HIS A 68 1.71 -7.84 -11.03
N LEU A 69 2.17 -6.63 -10.73
CA LEU A 69 1.45 -5.68 -9.87
C LEU A 69 0.15 -5.24 -10.52
N ALA A 70 0.19 -4.81 -11.79
CA ALA A 70 -0.98 -4.38 -12.55
C ALA A 70 -2.04 -5.49 -12.68
N PHE A 71 -1.61 -6.73 -12.93
CA PHE A 71 -2.50 -7.89 -12.96
C PHE A 71 -3.24 -8.07 -11.63
N HIS A 72 -2.51 -8.07 -10.52
CA HIS A 72 -3.10 -8.22 -9.18
C HIS A 72 -4.01 -7.07 -8.80
N LEU A 73 -3.65 -5.83 -9.16
CA LEU A 73 -4.53 -4.69 -9.00
C LEU A 73 -5.86 -4.91 -9.72
N GLY A 74 -5.81 -5.33 -10.98
CA GLY A 74 -6.99 -5.64 -11.78
C GLY A 74 -7.87 -6.72 -11.12
N GLU A 75 -7.26 -7.80 -10.63
CA GLU A 75 -8.00 -8.83 -9.90
C GLU A 75 -8.66 -8.32 -8.62
N LEU A 76 -7.94 -7.51 -7.83
CA LEU A 76 -8.48 -6.98 -6.58
C LEU A 76 -9.63 -6.02 -6.85
N VAL A 77 -9.46 -5.09 -7.79
CA VAL A 77 -10.48 -4.14 -8.24
C VAL A 77 -11.73 -4.87 -8.74
N ALA A 78 -11.56 -5.95 -9.50
CA ALA A 78 -12.69 -6.75 -9.98
C ALA A 78 -13.45 -7.44 -8.85
N ARG A 79 -12.76 -7.83 -7.78
CA ARG A 79 -13.38 -8.46 -6.59
C ARG A 79 -14.07 -7.44 -5.69
N ASN A 80 -13.44 -6.28 -5.44
CA ASN A 80 -13.89 -5.29 -4.45
C ASN A 80 -13.79 -3.85 -5.00
N PRO A 81 -14.67 -3.45 -5.96
CA PRO A 81 -14.56 -2.13 -6.61
C PRO A 81 -14.70 -0.93 -5.65
N GLU A 82 -15.33 -1.12 -4.49
CA GLU A 82 -15.54 -0.09 -3.46
C GLU A 82 -14.31 0.14 -2.56
N ALA A 83 -13.25 -0.66 -2.70
CA ALA A 83 -12.04 -0.50 -1.90
C ALA A 83 -11.13 0.60 -2.47
N THR A 84 -10.28 1.16 -1.60
CA THR A 84 -9.23 2.09 -2.01
C THR A 84 -7.94 1.36 -2.31
N TYR A 85 -7.30 1.66 -3.43
CA TYR A 85 -6.07 1.03 -3.89
C TYR A 85 -4.94 2.04 -3.99
N ARG A 86 -3.78 1.68 -3.46
CA ARG A 86 -2.58 2.52 -3.48
C ARG A 86 -1.41 1.74 -4.05
N ILE A 87 -0.88 2.20 -5.18
CA ILE A 87 0.37 1.68 -5.73
C ILE A 87 1.52 2.48 -5.13
N VAL A 88 2.48 1.81 -4.50
CA VAL A 88 3.67 2.44 -3.92
C VAL A 88 4.83 2.20 -4.88
N SER A 89 5.07 3.15 -5.77
CA SER A 89 6.17 3.10 -6.75
C SER A 89 6.55 4.50 -7.23
N LYS A 90 7.85 4.70 -7.48
CA LYS A 90 8.38 5.86 -8.20
C LYS A 90 8.12 5.77 -9.70
N ASP A 91 7.81 4.58 -10.24
CA ASP A 91 7.59 4.41 -11.67
C ASP A 91 6.32 5.13 -12.13
N GLY A 92 6.48 5.98 -13.13
CA GLY A 92 5.37 6.67 -13.81
C GLY A 92 4.62 5.76 -14.78
N GLY A 93 5.14 4.57 -15.10
CA GLY A 93 4.49 3.60 -15.98
C GLY A 93 3.07 3.21 -15.54
N PHE A 94 2.75 3.34 -14.24
CA PHE A 94 1.40 3.09 -13.72
C PHE A 94 0.42 4.24 -13.93
N ASP A 95 0.87 5.45 -14.29
CA ASP A 95 0.00 6.63 -14.32
C ASP A 95 -1.15 6.50 -15.32
N ALA A 96 -0.88 5.90 -16.49
CA ALA A 96 -1.91 5.64 -17.50
C ALA A 96 -2.98 4.65 -16.99
N LEU A 97 -2.54 3.54 -16.36
CA LEU A 97 -3.43 2.55 -15.76
C LEU A 97 -4.30 3.18 -14.66
N ILE A 98 -3.71 4.01 -13.80
CA ILE A 98 -4.44 4.67 -12.72
C ILE A 98 -5.48 5.62 -13.28
N ALA A 99 -5.13 6.44 -14.27
CA ALA A 99 -6.07 7.36 -14.91
C ALA A 99 -7.27 6.62 -15.51
N ASP A 100 -7.04 5.50 -16.20
CA ASP A 100 -8.11 4.66 -16.76
C ASP A 100 -9.01 4.06 -15.67
N LEU A 101 -8.45 3.62 -14.54
CA LEU A 101 -9.22 3.09 -13.42
C LEU A 101 -10.04 4.19 -12.71
N GLN A 102 -9.45 5.36 -12.50
CA GLN A 102 -10.14 6.52 -11.92
C GLN A 102 -11.28 7.01 -12.82
N ALA A 103 -11.10 7.02 -14.14
CA ALA A 103 -12.16 7.36 -15.10
C ALA A 103 -13.35 6.39 -15.03
N ARG A 104 -13.15 5.18 -14.50
CA ARG A 104 -14.20 4.19 -14.23
C ARG A 104 -14.82 4.33 -12.83
N GLY A 105 -14.46 5.37 -12.08
CA GLY A 105 -14.97 5.65 -10.72
C GLY A 105 -14.24 4.90 -9.60
N LEU A 106 -13.12 4.24 -9.89
CA LEU A 106 -12.40 3.46 -8.88
C LEU A 106 -11.45 4.36 -8.08
N ALA A 107 -11.40 4.13 -6.76
CA ALA A 107 -10.49 4.84 -5.85
C ALA A 107 -9.08 4.24 -5.93
N VAL A 108 -8.29 4.68 -6.90
CA VAL A 108 -6.89 4.23 -7.09
C VAL A 108 -5.95 5.42 -7.11
N GLU A 109 -4.81 5.35 -6.43
CA GLU A 109 -3.77 6.38 -6.45
C GLU A 109 -2.36 5.79 -6.46
N ARG A 110 -1.37 6.62 -6.85
CA ARG A 110 0.05 6.29 -6.73
C ARG A 110 0.70 7.10 -5.63
N LEU A 111 1.36 6.40 -4.71
CA LEU A 111 2.21 6.98 -3.68
C LEU A 111 3.67 6.85 -4.08
N ARG A 112 4.39 7.98 -4.11
CA ARG A 112 5.83 8.05 -4.41
C ARG A 112 6.72 7.97 -3.17
N VAL A 113 6.09 8.07 -2.00
CA VAL A 113 6.69 7.98 -0.68
C VAL A 113 5.79 7.15 0.21
N GLU A 114 6.39 6.60 1.25
CA GLU A 114 5.65 6.04 2.37
C GLU A 114 4.76 7.13 3.01
N PRO A 115 3.47 6.84 3.31
CA PRO A 115 2.63 7.74 4.09
C PRO A 115 3.34 8.12 5.39
N LEU A 116 3.35 9.40 5.69
CA LEU A 116 3.77 9.86 7.01
C LEU A 116 2.81 9.27 8.07
N PRO A 117 3.31 9.01 9.29
CA PRO A 117 2.44 8.60 10.38
C PRO A 117 1.37 9.67 10.56
N THR A 118 0.10 9.29 10.43
CA THR A 118 -1.00 10.17 10.80
C THR A 118 -1.03 10.22 12.32
N THR A 119 -0.63 11.34 12.91
CA THR A 119 -0.94 11.61 14.32
C THR A 119 -2.45 11.49 14.48
N PRO A 120 -2.97 10.72 15.45
CA PRO A 120 -4.39 10.72 15.75
C PRO A 120 -4.79 12.16 16.04
N THR A 121 -5.67 12.74 15.23
CA THR A 121 -6.24 14.05 15.49
C THR A 121 -6.90 14.00 16.86
N GLU A 122 -6.36 14.75 17.83
CA GLU A 122 -7.06 15.00 19.09
C GLU A 122 -8.45 15.54 18.74
N THR A 123 -9.46 14.75 19.10
CA THR A 123 -10.85 15.19 18.96
C THR A 123 -11.05 16.31 19.95
N THR A 124 -11.07 17.55 19.46
CA THR A 124 -11.45 18.74 20.24
C THR A 124 -12.94 18.66 20.58
N GLU A 125 -13.32 17.81 21.53
CA GLU A 125 -14.55 17.95 22.28
C GLU A 125 -14.28 17.65 23.76
N VAL A 126 -14.84 18.51 24.62
CA VAL A 126 -14.91 18.42 26.09
C VAL A 126 -13.72 18.96 26.90
N ILE A 127 -13.45 20.27 26.80
CA ILE A 127 -13.23 21.11 28.00
C ILE A 127 -14.03 22.40 27.85
N LEU A 128 -15.36 22.31 28.00
CA LEU A 128 -16.24 23.46 28.21
C LEU A 128 -16.97 23.41 29.57
N HIS A 129 -16.55 22.52 30.48
CA HIS A 129 -17.22 22.30 31.77
C HIS A 129 -16.32 22.53 32.99
N ARG A 130 -15.45 23.56 32.96
CA ARG A 130 -14.83 24.02 34.21
C ARG A 130 -14.59 25.52 34.16
N ASN A 131 -15.62 26.27 34.53
CA ASN A 131 -15.53 27.56 35.23
C ASN A 131 -16.95 28.03 35.62
N GLN A 132 -17.54 27.33 36.58
CA GLN A 132 -18.55 27.88 37.49
C GLN A 132 -18.29 27.30 38.88
N ALA A 133 -17.59 28.06 39.71
CA ALA A 133 -17.70 28.14 41.18
C ALA A 133 -16.63 29.13 41.67
#